data_AF-A0AAW4YBS0-F1
#
_entry.id   AF-A0AAW4YBS0-F1
#
_cell.length_a   1.000
_cell.length_b   1.000
_cell.length_c   1.000
_cell.angle_alpha   90.00
_cell.angle_beta   90.00
_cell.angle_gamma   90.00
#
_symmetry.space_group_name_H-M   'P 1'
#
loop_
_entity.id
_entity.type
_entity.pdbx_description
1 polymer ?
#
loop_
_entity_poly.entity_id
_entity_poly.type
_entity_poly.pdbx_seq_one_letter_code
_entity_poly.pdbx_strand_id
1 'polypeptide(L)'
;AIYFANSNIHPKNEYLRRAKVQEQFVEDFNRKTGANVKYIEAPYEPHKFMKMVKDKELADEKEGGLRCTACFEMRLDIVAKAAVEHGYDYFGSALTLSPKKNAQLINELGMDVQKIYDVNYLPSDFK
;
A
#
# COMPACT_ATOMS: atom_id res chain seq x y z
N ALA A 1 5.00 -1.39 -11.91
CA ALA A 1 3.63 -1.98 -11.86
C ALA A 1 2.79 -1.20 -10.86
N ILE A 2 1.47 -1.39 -10.88
CA ILE A 2 0.56 -0.96 -9.82
C ILE A 2 0.26 -2.18 -8.95
N TYR A 3 0.64 -2.10 -7.66
CA TYR A 3 0.43 -3.17 -6.69
C TYR A 3 -0.69 -2.79 -5.72
N PHE A 4 -1.79 -3.56 -5.72
CA PHE A 4 -2.95 -3.31 -4.86
C PHE A 4 -2.85 -4.12 -3.57
N ALA A 5 -2.37 -3.47 -2.50
CA ALA A 5 -2.20 -4.07 -1.18
C ALA A 5 -2.95 -3.28 -0.10
N ASN A 6 -4.21 -3.63 0.15
CA ASN A 6 -4.99 -2.99 1.20
C ASN A 6 -6.01 -3.93 1.86
N SER A 7 -5.49 -4.86 2.67
CA SER A 7 -6.29 -5.82 3.44
C SER A 7 -7.16 -5.20 4.55
N ASN A 8 -7.01 -3.90 4.83
CA ASN A 8 -7.87 -3.17 5.76
C ASN A 8 -9.21 -2.74 5.14
N ILE A 9 -9.40 -2.86 3.82
CA ILE A 9 -10.71 -2.57 3.22
C ILE A 9 -11.69 -3.67 3.64
N HIS A 10 -12.78 -3.24 4.28
CA HIS A 10 -13.86 -4.08 4.73
C HIS A 10 -15.21 -3.40 4.39
N PRO A 11 -16.25 -4.15 3.99
CA PRO A 11 -16.30 -5.60 3.83
C PRO A 11 -15.58 -6.10 2.55
N LYS A 12 -15.42 -7.42 2.41
CA LYS A 12 -14.71 -8.04 1.27
C LYS A 12 -15.24 -7.58 -0.09
N ASN A 13 -16.55 -7.35 -0.23
CA ASN A 13 -17.16 -6.84 -1.45
C ASN A 13 -16.62 -5.45 -1.85
N GLU A 14 -16.36 -4.57 -0.89
CA GLU A 14 -15.77 -3.26 -1.14
C GLU A 14 -14.31 -3.38 -1.59
N TYR A 15 -13.57 -4.32 -1.00
CA TYR A 15 -12.20 -4.63 -1.45
C TYR A 15 -12.20 -5.09 -2.91
N LEU A 16 -13.02 -6.08 -3.25
CA LEU A 16 -13.12 -6.63 -4.61
C LEU A 16 -13.55 -5.56 -5.62
N ARG A 17 -14.49 -4.69 -5.24
CA ARG A 17 -14.93 -3.58 -6.10
C ARG A 17 -13.79 -2.62 -6.40
N ARG A 18 -13.02 -2.20 -5.38
CA ARG A 18 -11.89 -1.28 -5.55
C ARG A 18 -10.76 -1.90 -6.35
N ALA A 19 -10.44 -3.17 -6.09
CA ALA A 19 -9.46 -3.92 -6.87
C ALA A 19 -9.86 -3.94 -8.36
N LYS A 20 -11.12 -4.28 -8.65
CA LYS A 20 -11.62 -4.35 -10.02
C LYS A 20 -11.58 -3.01 -10.76
N VAL A 21 -11.97 -1.93 -10.09
CA VAL A 21 -11.91 -0.57 -10.68
C VAL A 21 -10.47 -0.19 -11.01
N GLN A 22 -9.51 -0.54 -10.15
CA GLN A 22 -8.11 -0.21 -10.38
C GLN A 22 -7.48 -1.06 -11.49
N GLU A 23 -7.84 -2.34 -11.58
CA GLU A 23 -7.47 -3.22 -12.69
C GLU A 23 -7.97 -2.64 -14.03
N GLN A 24 -9.28 -2.33 -14.11
CA GLN A 24 -9.89 -1.74 -15.30
C GLN A 24 -9.25 -0.41 -15.70
N PHE A 25 -8.92 0.43 -14.72
CA PHE A 25 -8.22 1.68 -15.00
C PHE A 25 -6.86 1.46 -15.67
N VAL A 26 -6.07 0.49 -15.17
CA VAL A 26 -4.76 0.16 -15.75
C VAL A 26 -4.91 -0.39 -17.17
N GLU A 27 -5.89 -1.27 -17.40
CA GLU A 27 -6.20 -1.81 -18.74
C GLU A 27 -6.57 -0.70 -19.73
N ASP A 28 -7.47 0.20 -19.32
CA ASP A 28 -7.92 1.33 -20.13
C ASP A 28 -6.80 2.32 -20.40
N PHE A 29 -5.96 2.60 -19.40
CA PHE A 29 -4.79 3.47 -19.52
C PHE A 29 -3.81 2.91 -20.57
N ASN A 30 -3.48 1.63 -20.48
CA ASN A 30 -2.61 0.96 -21.44
C ASN A 30 -3.19 1.01 -22.86
N ARG A 31 -4.49 0.71 -23.02
CA ARG A 31 -5.17 0.76 -24.33
C ARG A 31 -5.16 2.16 -24.95
N LYS A 32 -5.33 3.20 -24.14
CA LYS A 32 -5.37 4.60 -24.61
C LYS A 32 -3.99 5.17 -24.93
N THR A 33 -2.97 4.78 -24.18
CA THR A 33 -1.63 5.40 -24.25
C THR A 33 -0.60 4.55 -24.97
N GLY A 34 -0.88 3.26 -25.22
CA GLY A 34 0.12 2.30 -25.68
C GLY A 34 1.13 1.88 -24.61
N ALA A 35 0.92 2.27 -23.35
CA ALA A 35 1.76 1.86 -22.24
C ALA A 35 1.59 0.38 -21.88
N ASN A 36 2.52 -0.16 -21.09
CA ASN A 36 2.50 -1.53 -20.60
C ASN A 36 2.63 -1.59 -19.07
N VAL A 37 1.70 -0.92 -18.38
CA VAL A 37 1.65 -0.94 -16.92
C VAL A 37 1.01 -2.24 -16.46
N LYS A 38 1.73 -3.05 -15.66
CA LYS A 38 1.16 -4.25 -15.04
C LYS A 38 0.31 -3.90 -13.81
N TYR A 39 -0.82 -4.56 -13.65
CA TYR A 39 -1.60 -4.59 -12.41
C TYR A 39 -1.31 -5.89 -11.65
N ILE A 40 -1.09 -5.79 -10.34
CA ILE A 40 -0.83 -6.93 -9.46
C ILE A 40 -1.67 -6.75 -8.19
N GLU A 41 -2.46 -7.75 -7.83
CA GLU A 41 -3.27 -7.74 -6.62
C GLU A 41 -2.60 -8.57 -5.53
N ALA A 42 -2.46 -8.01 -4.32
CA ALA A 42 -1.97 -8.76 -3.17
C ALA A 42 -3.05 -9.72 -2.63
N PRO A 43 -2.67 -10.79 -1.92
CA PRO A 43 -3.63 -11.61 -1.19
C PRO A 43 -4.47 -10.77 -0.21
N TYR A 44 -5.80 -10.95 -0.25
CA TYR A 44 -6.71 -10.31 0.70
C TYR A 44 -6.69 -11.03 2.05
N GLU A 45 -5.86 -10.53 2.97
CA GLU A 45 -5.61 -11.14 4.29
C GLU A 45 -6.03 -10.22 5.45
N PRO A 46 -7.33 -9.92 5.62
CA PRO A 46 -7.80 -9.01 6.68
C PRO A 46 -7.49 -9.56 8.09
N HIS A 47 -7.41 -10.88 8.24
CA HIS A 47 -7.07 -11.52 9.51
C HIS A 47 -5.67 -11.15 10.01
N LYS A 48 -4.68 -10.94 9.12
CA LYS A 48 -3.34 -10.50 9.51
C LYS A 48 -3.37 -9.07 10.06
N PHE A 49 -4.15 -8.20 9.43
CA PHE A 49 -4.35 -6.84 9.91
C PHE A 49 -5.04 -6.83 11.29
N MET A 50 -6.13 -7.59 11.45
CA MET A 50 -6.84 -7.68 12.73
C MET A 50 -5.97 -8.26 13.84
N LYS A 51 -5.16 -9.28 13.52
CA LYS A 51 -4.17 -9.84 14.46
C LYS A 51 -3.16 -8.78 14.88
N MET A 52 -2.56 -8.05 13.93
CA MET A 52 -1.62 -6.97 14.22
C MET A 52 -2.23 -5.90 15.13
N VAL A 53 -3.48 -5.48 14.85
CA VAL A 53 -4.20 -4.49 15.67
C VAL A 53 -4.41 -5.00 17.10
N LYS A 54 -4.78 -6.27 17.26
CA LYS A 54 -4.97 -6.89 18.57
C LYS A 54 -3.64 -7.03 19.33
N ASP A 55 -2.61 -7.57 18.69
CA ASP A 55 -1.31 -7.86 19.30
C ASP A 55 -0.60 -6.57 19.74
N LYS A 56 -0.85 -5.45 19.05
CA LYS A 56 -0.34 -4.12 19.41
C LYS A 56 -1.30 -3.30 20.29
N GLU A 57 -2.43 -3.87 20.72
CA GLU A 57 -3.46 -3.20 21.53
C GLU A 57 -4.01 -1.89 20.90
N LEU A 58 -4.13 -1.85 19.57
CA LEU A 58 -4.50 -0.65 18.80
C LEU A 58 -5.99 -0.58 18.43
N ALA A 59 -6.85 -1.39 19.05
CA ALA A 59 -8.25 -1.50 18.67
C ALA A 59 -9.00 -0.16 18.86
N ASP A 60 -8.73 0.52 19.96
CA ASP A 60 -9.40 1.76 20.39
C ASP A 60 -8.73 3.04 19.84
N GLU A 61 -7.62 2.89 19.11
CA GLU A 61 -6.89 4.02 18.52
C GLU A 61 -7.74 4.75 17.48
N LYS A 62 -7.73 6.09 17.58
CA LYS A 62 -8.45 6.97 16.66
C LYS A 62 -7.78 7.01 15.29
N GLU A 63 -8.52 7.47 14.28
CA GLU A 63 -7.93 7.78 12.98
C GLU A 63 -6.82 8.84 13.15
N GLY A 64 -5.68 8.62 12.49
CA GLY A 64 -4.47 9.42 12.66
C GLY A 64 -3.56 9.00 13.81
N GLY A 65 -4.00 8.07 14.67
CA GLY A 65 -3.20 7.51 15.76
C GLY A 65 -2.29 6.35 15.33
N LEU A 66 -1.81 5.58 16.32
CA LEU A 66 -0.82 4.52 16.13
C LEU A 66 -1.33 3.38 15.23
N ARG A 67 -2.65 3.13 15.20
CA ARG A 67 -3.26 2.17 14.25
C ARG A 67 -3.02 2.57 12.79
N CYS A 68 -3.02 3.87 12.48
CA CYS A 68 -2.74 4.33 11.13
C CYS A 68 -1.27 4.11 10.76
N THR A 69 -0.35 4.42 11.68
CA THR A 69 1.10 4.15 11.51
C THR A 69 1.35 2.68 11.25
N ALA A 70 0.82 1.79 12.09
CA ALA A 70 1.00 0.34 11.93
C ALA A 70 0.37 -0.19 10.63
N CYS A 71 -0.74 0.40 10.17
CA CYS A 71 -1.34 0.09 8.88
C CYS A 71 -0.44 0.50 7.70
N PHE A 72 0.21 1.67 7.78
CA PHE A 72 1.15 2.13 6.75
C PHE A 72 2.41 1.26 6.72
N GLU A 73 3.01 0.98 7.87
CA GLU A 73 4.14 0.05 8.03
C GLU A 73 3.87 -1.28 7.35
N MET A 74 2.77 -1.95 7.73
CA MET A 74 2.39 -3.26 7.19
C MET A 74 2.24 -3.22 5.66
N ARG A 75 1.67 -2.14 5.12
CA ARG A 75 1.46 -2.02 3.67
C ARG A 75 2.75 -1.71 2.91
N LEU A 76 3.63 -0.90 3.48
CA LEU A 76 4.94 -0.60 2.88
C LEU A 76 5.84 -1.84 2.89
N ASP A 77 5.83 -2.61 3.97
CA ASP A 77 6.53 -3.90 4.08
C ASP A 77 6.09 -4.89 2.99
N ILE A 78 4.77 -5.09 2.81
CA ILE A 78 4.22 -5.96 1.76
C ILE A 78 4.67 -5.51 0.37
N VAL A 79 4.63 -4.19 0.10
CA VAL A 79 4.99 -3.66 -1.22
C VAL A 79 6.49 -3.74 -1.48
N ALA A 80 7.34 -3.48 -0.48
CA ALA A 80 8.79 -3.60 -0.60
C ALA A 80 9.20 -5.06 -0.89
N LYS A 81 8.62 -6.01 -0.16
CA LYS A 81 8.82 -7.44 -0.42
C LYS A 81 8.41 -7.83 -1.83
N ALA A 82 7.23 -7.41 -2.28
CA ALA A 82 6.77 -7.67 -3.64
C ALA A 82 7.67 -7.01 -4.70
N ALA A 83 8.23 -5.84 -4.42
CA ALA A 83 9.13 -5.15 -5.33
C ALA A 83 10.43 -5.94 -5.54
N VAL A 84 11.01 -6.49 -4.47
CA VAL A 84 12.16 -7.41 -4.55
C VAL A 84 11.80 -8.68 -5.33
N GLU A 85 10.68 -9.34 -4.98
CA GLU A 85 10.24 -10.59 -5.64
C GLU A 85 10.01 -10.43 -7.15
N HIS A 86 9.57 -9.24 -7.59
CA HIS A 86 9.35 -8.93 -9.00
C HIS A 86 10.52 -8.23 -9.69
N GLY A 87 11.62 -7.96 -8.98
CA GLY A 87 12.83 -7.34 -9.53
C GLY A 87 12.65 -5.87 -9.93
N TYR A 88 11.92 -5.08 -9.14
CA TYR A 88 11.81 -3.63 -9.32
C TYR A 88 12.89 -2.88 -8.53
N ASP A 89 13.46 -1.83 -9.12
CA ASP A 89 14.50 -1.01 -8.47
C ASP A 89 13.97 -0.09 -7.36
N TYR A 90 12.68 0.27 -7.45
CA TYR A 90 12.00 1.19 -6.53
C TYR A 90 10.60 0.69 -6.14
N PHE A 91 10.21 1.02 -4.91
CA PHE A 91 8.82 0.99 -4.47
C PHE A 91 8.39 2.36 -3.94
N GLY A 92 7.08 2.61 -3.95
CA GLY A 92 6.51 3.88 -3.50
C GLY A 92 5.04 3.72 -3.15
N SER A 93 4.40 4.81 -2.74
CA SER A 93 3.02 4.75 -2.26
C SER A 93 2.19 5.96 -2.69
N ALA A 94 0.99 5.68 -3.19
CA ALA A 94 -0.05 6.68 -3.45
C ALA A 94 -0.71 7.19 -2.14
N LEU A 95 -0.28 6.70 -0.97
CA LEU A 95 -0.85 7.12 0.31
C LEU A 95 -0.70 8.62 0.60
N THR A 96 0.31 9.28 0.03
CA THR A 96 0.60 10.70 0.29
C THR A 96 -0.34 11.67 -0.45
N LEU A 97 -1.15 11.18 -1.40
CA LEU A 97 -2.19 11.97 -2.08
C LEU A 97 -3.27 12.54 -1.16
N SER A 98 -3.51 11.92 0.02
CA SER A 98 -4.61 12.35 0.88
C SER A 98 -4.19 13.55 1.74
N PRO A 99 -4.91 14.69 1.71
CA PRO A 99 -4.60 15.85 2.56
C PRO A 99 -4.54 15.51 4.04
N LYS A 100 -5.36 14.55 4.48
CA LYS A 100 -5.49 14.08 5.87
C LYS A 100 -4.36 13.17 6.34
N LYS A 101 -3.54 12.63 5.42
CA LYS A 101 -2.45 11.71 5.79
C LYS A 101 -1.15 12.48 5.94
N ASN A 102 -0.36 12.10 6.94
CA ASN A 102 0.96 12.67 7.16
C ASN A 102 1.95 12.05 6.15
N ALA A 103 2.25 12.79 5.07
CA ALA A 103 3.16 12.34 4.02
C ALA A 103 4.60 12.18 4.53
N GLN A 104 5.03 13.04 5.46
CA GLN A 104 6.34 12.94 6.09
C GLN A 104 6.47 11.61 6.84
N LEU A 105 5.50 11.27 7.69
CA LEU A 105 5.47 9.99 8.39
C LEU A 105 5.51 8.80 7.42
N ILE A 106 4.69 8.82 6.36
CA ILE A 106 4.68 7.72 5.37
C ILE A 106 6.05 7.58 4.70
N ASN A 107 6.71 8.70 4.38
CA ASN A 107 8.02 8.67 3.77
C ASN A 107 9.11 8.19 4.74
N GLU A 108 9.08 8.60 6.01
CA GLU A 108 9.96 8.07 7.06
C GLU A 108 9.82 6.55 7.19
N LEU A 109 8.59 6.04 7.27
CA LEU A 109 8.33 4.60 7.30
C LEU A 109 8.85 3.87 6.04
N GLY A 110 8.67 4.46 4.85
CA GLY A 110 9.20 3.89 3.62
C GLY A 110 10.73 3.83 3.60
N MET A 111 11.37 4.88 4.11
CA MET A 111 12.83 4.95 4.27
C MET A 111 13.36 3.95 5.30
N ASP A 112 12.57 3.58 6.31
CA ASP A 112 12.93 2.53 7.26
C ASP A 112 12.75 1.14 6.66
N VAL A 113 11.66 0.91 5.91
CA VAL A 113 11.42 -0.37 5.22
C VAL A 113 12.52 -0.68 4.19
N GLN A 114 13.02 0.31 3.45
CA GLN A 114 14.11 0.08 2.48
C GLN A 114 15.42 -0.40 3.14
N LYS A 115 15.61 -0.19 4.46
CA LYS A 115 16.80 -0.69 5.17
C LYS A 115 16.73 -2.21 5.40
N ILE A 116 15.55 -2.79 5.25
CA ILE A 116 15.25 -4.21 5.50
C ILE A 116 15.30 -5.01 4.19
N TYR A 117 14.95 -4.39 3.06
CA TYR A 117 14.82 -5.04 1.76
C TYR A 117 15.79 -4.43 0.73
N ASP A 118 16.29 -5.25 -0.20
CA ASP A 118 17.15 -4.81 -1.30
C ASP A 118 16.32 -4.13 -2.42
N VAL A 119 15.69 -3.00 -2.08
CA VAL A 119 14.91 -2.16 -2.99
C VAL A 119 14.84 -0.73 -2.46
N ASN A 120 14.92 0.26 -3.34
CA ASN A 120 14.90 1.66 -2.93
C ASN A 120 13.47 2.16 -2.68
N TYR A 121 13.28 3.01 -1.67
CA TYR A 121 12.03 3.74 -1.53
C TYR A 121 12.04 5.01 -2.38
N LEU A 122 10.90 5.36 -2.99
CA LEU A 122 10.70 6.60 -3.72
C LEU A 122 9.84 7.56 -2.88
N PRO A 123 10.44 8.50 -2.13
CA PRO A 123 9.70 9.51 -1.37
C PRO A 123 8.84 10.35 -2.31
N SER A 124 7.59 10.58 -1.94
CA SER A 124 6.65 11.34 -2.75
C SER A 124 5.71 12.15 -1.87
N ASP A 125 5.45 13.40 -2.24
CA ASP A 125 4.33 14.18 -1.73
C ASP A 125 3.50 14.64 -2.94
N PHE A 126 2.29 14.13 -3.05
CA PHE A 126 1.41 14.36 -4.19
C PHE A 126 0.28 15.36 -3.85
N LYS A 127 0.45 16.14 -2.78
CA LYS A 127 -0.47 17.22 -2.40
C LYS A 127 -0.21 18.49 -3.18
#